data_AF-V6M5B8-F1
#
_entry.id   AF-V6M5B8-F1
#
_cell.length_a   1.000
_cell.length_b   1.000
_cell.length_c   1.000
_cell.angle_alpha   90.00
_cell.angle_beta   90.00
_cell.angle_gamma   90.00
#
_symmetry.space_group_name_H-M   'P 1'
#
loop_
_entity.id
_entity.type
_entity.pdbx_description
1 polymer ?
#
loop_
_entity_poly.entity_id
_entity_poly.type
_entity_poly.pdbx_seq_one_letter_code
_entity_poly.pdbx_strand_id
1 'polypeptide(L)'
;MVPNTLMSSDYLREMVCEHCPATGWGKKARCQVHDKHVGMIDSCPEWDKFKSDHEGKIMENAAEYNVSAGLQPALDLISRTEDDIRDYPYMQIEVVRIQSYLREAGEGMIAQYGVDSAMPKAQGRNADKTHAEVVRRERKWNRLQNLQKKIARIDRAVETITDEQERLIVEALLDGDKNNVIAKVLGVSRQRYYEIKRSAVMKMAIAMQHEQEKKLP
;
A
#
# COMPACT_ATOMS: atom_id res chain seq x y z
N MET A 1 -11.28 -21.61 13.19
CA MET A 1 -12.70 -21.89 12.90
C MET A 1 -12.99 -21.28 11.54
N VAL A 2 -13.23 -22.09 10.51
CA VAL A 2 -13.57 -21.60 9.17
C VAL A 2 -14.96 -20.95 9.26
N PRO A 3 -15.16 -19.74 8.71
CA PRO A 3 -16.47 -19.09 8.78
C PRO A 3 -17.51 -19.99 8.08
N ASN A 4 -18.57 -20.30 8.83
CA ASN A 4 -19.68 -21.20 8.49
C ASN A 4 -20.58 -20.67 7.34
N THR A 5 -20.09 -19.70 6.57
CA THR A 5 -20.81 -19.00 5.49
C THR A 5 -20.51 -19.54 4.10
N LEU A 6 -19.48 -20.37 3.92
CA LEU A 6 -19.04 -20.77 2.57
C LEU A 6 -19.93 -21.81 1.88
N MET A 7 -20.82 -22.50 2.59
CA MET A 7 -21.68 -23.55 2.00
C MET A 7 -23.11 -23.46 2.55
N SER A 8 -23.69 -22.25 2.54
CA SER A 8 -25.11 -22.04 2.88
C SER A 8 -26.01 -22.83 1.92
N SER A 9 -27.18 -23.28 2.40
CA SER A 9 -28.19 -23.96 1.59
C SER A 9 -28.58 -23.16 0.35
N ASP A 10 -28.57 -21.82 0.42
CA ASP A 10 -28.88 -20.97 -0.72
C ASP A 10 -27.80 -21.00 -1.81
N TYR A 11 -26.53 -21.04 -1.42
CA TYR A 11 -25.41 -21.19 -2.35
C TYR A 11 -25.44 -22.55 -3.05
N LEU A 12 -25.80 -23.62 -2.33
CA LEU A 12 -25.93 -24.96 -2.90
C LEU A 12 -27.13 -25.08 -3.86
N ARG A 13 -28.21 -24.34 -3.59
CA ARG A 13 -29.35 -24.24 -4.52
C ARG A 13 -28.94 -23.59 -5.83
N GLU A 14 -28.19 -22.49 -5.77
CA GLU A 14 -27.70 -21.83 -6.99
C GLU A 14 -26.71 -22.71 -7.74
N MET A 15 -25.65 -23.18 -7.09
CA MET A 15 -24.58 -23.87 -7.79
C MET A 15 -24.99 -25.26 -8.29
N VAL A 16 -25.76 -26.00 -7.49
CA VAL A 16 -26.10 -27.41 -7.78
C VAL A 16 -27.48 -27.54 -8.40
N CYS A 17 -28.52 -26.93 -7.80
CA CYS A 17 -29.87 -27.14 -8.31
C CYS A 17 -30.10 -26.47 -9.66
N GLU A 18 -29.47 -25.32 -9.94
CA GLU A 18 -29.53 -24.63 -11.26
C GLU A 18 -29.14 -25.52 -12.43
N HIS A 19 -28.11 -26.33 -12.21
CA HIS A 19 -27.54 -27.21 -13.23
C HIS A 19 -28.04 -28.66 -13.13
N CYS A 20 -28.87 -28.97 -12.12
CA CYS A 20 -29.37 -30.32 -11.89
C CYS A 20 -30.48 -30.66 -12.88
N PRO A 21 -30.37 -31.75 -13.67
CA PRO A 21 -31.36 -32.13 -14.68
C PRO A 21 -32.71 -32.55 -14.07
N ALA A 22 -32.73 -32.88 -12.77
CA ALA A 22 -33.95 -33.21 -12.03
C ALA A 22 -34.70 -31.97 -11.51
N THR A 23 -34.16 -30.77 -11.71
CA THR A 23 -34.85 -29.51 -11.36
C THR A 23 -35.69 -29.02 -12.54
N GLY A 24 -37.00 -28.91 -12.32
CA GLY A 24 -37.91 -28.27 -13.27
C GLY A 24 -37.87 -26.75 -13.11
N TRP A 25 -37.27 -26.05 -14.08
CA TRP A 25 -37.12 -24.59 -14.08
C TRP A 25 -38.38 -23.86 -14.54
N GLY A 26 -38.77 -22.79 -13.82
CA GLY A 26 -39.96 -22.00 -14.11
C GLY A 26 -40.51 -21.27 -12.89
N LYS A 27 -41.72 -20.70 -12.99
CA LYS A 27 -42.37 -19.85 -11.96
C LYS A 27 -42.52 -20.49 -10.56
N LYS A 28 -42.26 -21.78 -10.40
CA LYS A 28 -42.30 -22.53 -9.12
C LYS A 28 -41.21 -23.60 -9.06
N ALA A 29 -39.96 -23.26 -9.42
CA ALA A 29 -38.81 -24.16 -9.54
C ALA A 29 -38.90 -25.37 -8.58
N ARG A 30 -39.18 -26.57 -9.13
CA ARG A 30 -39.52 -27.78 -8.37
C ARG A 30 -38.46 -28.84 -8.60
N CYS A 31 -37.95 -29.43 -7.52
CA CYS A 31 -37.05 -30.57 -7.62
C CYS A 31 -37.86 -31.86 -7.72
N GLN A 32 -37.61 -32.67 -8.76
CA GLN A 32 -38.30 -33.94 -8.96
C GLN A 32 -37.82 -35.05 -8.00
N VAL A 33 -36.60 -34.94 -7.47
CA VAL A 33 -36.04 -35.91 -6.51
C VAL A 33 -36.72 -35.80 -5.14
N HIS A 34 -37.01 -34.57 -4.71
CA HIS A 34 -37.58 -34.28 -3.38
C HIS A 34 -39.07 -33.92 -3.43
N ASP A 35 -39.66 -33.85 -4.63
CA ASP A 35 -41.03 -33.42 -4.96
C ASP A 35 -41.49 -32.10 -4.29
N LYS A 36 -40.54 -31.22 -4.00
CA LYS A 36 -40.74 -29.94 -3.29
C LYS A 36 -40.18 -28.76 -4.09
N HIS A 37 -40.59 -27.56 -3.72
CA HIS A 37 -39.98 -26.33 -4.23
C HIS A 37 -38.51 -26.28 -3.83
N VAL A 38 -37.62 -25.88 -4.75
CA VAL A 38 -36.15 -25.88 -4.51
C VAL A 38 -35.77 -25.06 -3.28
N GLY A 39 -36.45 -23.93 -3.06
CA GLY A 39 -36.27 -23.08 -1.88
C GLY A 39 -36.72 -23.69 -0.53
N MET A 40 -37.30 -24.89 -0.54
CA MET A 40 -37.74 -25.64 0.66
C MET A 40 -36.93 -26.93 0.86
N ILE A 41 -35.83 -27.09 0.10
CA ILE A 41 -34.92 -28.23 0.21
C ILE A 41 -33.80 -27.83 1.15
N ASP A 42 -33.68 -28.54 2.26
CA ASP A 42 -32.63 -28.27 3.25
C ASP A 42 -31.49 -29.31 3.18
N SER A 43 -31.68 -30.40 2.43
CA SER A 43 -30.66 -31.40 2.13
C SER A 43 -30.93 -32.13 0.81
N CYS A 44 -29.86 -32.46 0.08
CA CYS A 44 -29.92 -33.18 -1.18
C CYS A 44 -28.64 -34.03 -1.38
N PRO A 45 -28.73 -35.30 -1.83
CA PRO A 45 -27.56 -36.13 -2.08
C PRO A 45 -26.57 -35.54 -3.10
N GLU A 46 -27.08 -34.79 -4.08
CA GLU A 46 -26.23 -34.09 -5.06
C GLU A 46 -25.48 -32.91 -4.43
N TRP A 47 -26.01 -32.29 -3.37
CA TRP A 47 -25.27 -31.30 -2.60
C TRP A 47 -24.17 -31.94 -1.77
N ASP A 48 -24.40 -33.14 -1.23
CA ASP A 48 -23.40 -33.86 -0.46
C ASP A 48 -22.22 -34.32 -1.34
N LYS A 49 -22.51 -34.76 -2.57
CA LYS A 49 -21.49 -35.02 -3.59
C LYS A 49 -20.73 -33.76 -3.99
N PHE A 50 -21.45 -32.68 -4.29
CA PHE A 50 -20.83 -31.40 -4.64
C PHE A 50 -19.92 -30.88 -3.53
N LYS A 51 -20.36 -30.98 -2.27
CA LYS A 51 -19.52 -30.65 -1.10
C LYS A 51 -18.28 -31.54 -1.04
N SER A 52 -18.43 -32.85 -1.13
CA SER A 52 -17.28 -33.79 -1.09
C SER A 52 -16.27 -33.52 -2.21
N ASP A 53 -16.73 -33.20 -3.42
CA ASP A 53 -15.88 -32.92 -4.58
C ASP A 53 -15.17 -31.55 -4.49
N HIS A 54 -15.77 -30.60 -3.77
CA HIS A 54 -15.27 -29.22 -3.66
C HIS A 54 -14.59 -28.91 -2.32
N GLU A 55 -14.74 -29.76 -1.31
CA GLU A 55 -14.12 -29.63 0.01
C GLU A 55 -12.59 -29.50 -0.09
N GLY A 56 -11.94 -30.30 -0.94
CA GLY A 56 -10.50 -30.21 -1.19
C GLY A 56 -10.07 -28.86 -1.79
N LYS A 57 -10.84 -28.34 -2.76
CA LYS A 57 -10.57 -27.03 -3.40
C LYS A 57 -10.86 -25.87 -2.47
N ILE A 58 -11.87 -25.98 -1.61
CA ILE A 58 -12.19 -24.96 -0.59
C ILE A 58 -11.08 -24.88 0.44
N MET A 59 -10.55 -26.02 0.90
CA MET A 59 -9.42 -26.06 1.82
C MET A 59 -8.13 -25.51 1.18
N GLU A 60 -7.87 -25.83 -0.08
CA GLU A 60 -6.74 -25.29 -0.86
C GLU A 60 -6.86 -23.76 -1.05
N ASN A 61 -8.02 -23.27 -1.50
CA ASN A 61 -8.29 -21.84 -1.66
C ASN A 61 -8.30 -21.09 -0.31
N ALA A 62 -8.79 -21.72 0.77
CA ALA A 62 -8.73 -21.14 2.10
C ALA A 62 -7.29 -21.10 2.61
N ALA A 63 -6.46 -22.11 2.34
CA ALA A 63 -5.04 -22.08 2.66
C ALA A 63 -4.30 -21.00 1.86
N GLU A 64 -4.56 -20.89 0.56
CA GLU A 64 -4.00 -19.82 -0.30
C GLU A 64 -4.43 -18.43 0.17
N TYR A 65 -5.71 -18.24 0.52
CA TYR A 65 -6.22 -17.00 1.11
C TYR A 65 -5.59 -16.69 2.47
N ASN A 66 -5.42 -17.69 3.35
CA ASN A 66 -4.78 -17.49 4.66
C ASN A 66 -3.29 -17.17 4.53
N VAL A 67 -2.58 -17.80 3.58
CA VAL A 67 -1.18 -17.48 3.26
C VAL A 67 -1.07 -16.07 2.70
N SER A 68 -1.94 -15.68 1.77
CA SER A 68 -2.01 -14.31 1.24
C SER A 68 -2.34 -13.31 2.34
N ALA A 69 -3.30 -13.59 3.22
CA ALA A 69 -3.70 -12.71 4.31
C ALA A 69 -2.57 -12.53 5.34
N GLY A 70 -1.77 -13.56 5.60
CA GLY A 70 -0.58 -13.47 6.46
C GLY A 70 0.58 -12.69 5.83
N LEU A 71 0.72 -12.72 4.50
CA LEU A 71 1.78 -12.03 3.76
C LEU A 71 1.41 -10.59 3.36
N GLN A 72 0.12 -10.26 3.39
CA GLN A 72 -0.42 -8.95 3.03
C GLN A 72 0.28 -7.77 3.73
N PRO A 73 0.57 -7.80 5.05
CA PRO A 73 1.24 -6.69 5.72
C PRO A 73 2.65 -6.42 5.17
N ALA A 74 3.39 -7.48 4.82
CA ALA A 74 4.73 -7.36 4.26
C ALA A 74 4.71 -6.83 2.81
N LEU A 75 3.75 -7.29 2.00
CA LEU A 75 3.56 -6.79 0.64
C LEU A 75 3.14 -5.31 0.62
N ASP A 76 2.24 -4.92 1.51
CA ASP A 76 1.81 -3.53 1.67
C ASP A 76 2.98 -2.63 2.07
N LEU A 77 3.89 -3.10 2.93
CA LEU A 77 5.06 -2.35 3.35
C LEU A 77 6.04 -2.10 2.19
N ILE A 78 6.31 -3.13 1.38
CA ILE A 78 7.15 -3.01 0.18
C ILE A 78 6.52 -2.03 -0.80
N SER A 79 5.22 -2.18 -1.07
CA SER A 79 4.46 -1.31 -1.98
C SER A 79 4.54 0.16 -1.54
N ARG A 80 4.31 0.45 -0.25
CA ARG A 80 4.45 1.81 0.31
C ARG A 80 5.86 2.38 0.16
N THR A 81 6.88 1.53 0.30
CA THR A 81 8.28 1.93 0.14
C THR A 81 8.58 2.28 -1.32
N GLU A 82 8.06 1.51 -2.28
CA GLU A 82 8.18 1.85 -3.70
C GLU A 82 7.49 3.17 -4.06
N ASP A 83 6.33 3.44 -3.49
CA ASP A 83 5.62 4.71 -3.66
C ASP A 83 6.39 5.88 -3.02
N ASP A 84 6.93 5.70 -1.81
CA ASP A 84 7.76 6.69 -1.14
C ASP A 84 9.01 7.05 -1.96
N ILE A 85 9.69 6.06 -2.55
CA ILE A 85 10.84 6.26 -3.46
C ILE A 85 10.40 7.01 -4.72
N ARG A 86 9.27 6.63 -5.32
CA ARG A 86 8.75 7.24 -6.55
C ARG A 86 8.36 8.71 -6.33
N ASP A 87 7.76 9.02 -5.19
CA ASP A 87 7.28 10.35 -4.86
C ASP A 87 8.40 11.28 -4.36
N TYR A 88 9.56 10.73 -3.98
CA TYR A 88 10.67 11.47 -3.39
C TYR A 88 11.15 12.68 -4.21
N PRO A 89 11.40 12.57 -5.54
CA PRO A 89 11.77 13.74 -6.34
C PRO A 89 10.72 14.86 -6.28
N TYR A 90 9.44 14.50 -6.32
CA TYR A 90 8.34 15.46 -6.19
C TYR A 90 8.29 16.08 -4.79
N MET A 91 8.53 15.30 -3.73
CA MET A 91 8.58 15.81 -2.35
C MET A 91 9.65 16.89 -2.19
N GLN A 92 10.85 16.70 -2.77
CA GLN A 92 11.92 17.70 -2.72
C GLN A 92 11.51 19.01 -3.42
N ILE A 93 10.95 18.91 -4.64
CA ILE A 93 10.46 20.08 -5.39
C ILE A 93 9.37 20.82 -4.59
N GLU A 94 8.47 20.08 -3.96
CA GLU A 94 7.37 20.66 -3.18
C GLU A 94 7.85 21.37 -1.91
N VAL A 95 8.87 20.82 -1.24
CA VAL A 95 9.52 21.47 -0.10
C VAL A 95 10.08 22.83 -0.52
N VAL A 96 10.82 22.89 -1.62
CA VAL A 96 11.37 24.15 -2.15
C VAL A 96 10.25 25.13 -2.48
N ARG A 97 9.19 24.67 -3.15
CA ARG A 97 8.04 25.51 -3.52
C ARG A 97 7.34 26.10 -2.30
N ILE A 98 7.12 25.31 -1.24
CA ILE A 98 6.47 25.78 -0.01
C ILE A 98 7.39 26.75 0.74
N GLN A 99 8.69 26.47 0.84
CA GLN A 99 9.66 27.34 1.49
C GLN A 99 9.76 28.71 0.81
N SER A 100 9.78 28.76 -0.53
CA SER A 100 9.77 30.03 -1.28
C SER A 100 8.52 30.84 -0.98
N TYR A 101 7.33 30.21 -1.00
CA TYR A 101 6.07 30.88 -0.64
C TYR A 101 6.11 31.49 0.77
N LEU A 102 6.58 30.73 1.77
CA LEU A 102 6.61 31.20 3.16
C LEU A 102 7.61 32.36 3.33
N ARG A 103 8.76 32.29 2.65
CA ARG A 103 9.78 33.34 2.63
C ARG A 103 9.25 34.65 2.05
N GLU A 104 8.59 34.59 0.90
CA GLU A 104 7.95 35.75 0.25
C GLU A 104 6.83 36.35 1.11
N ALA A 105 6.13 35.50 1.87
CA ALA A 105 5.05 35.90 2.77
C ALA A 105 5.51 36.61 4.06
N GLY A 106 6.81 36.94 4.17
CA GLY A 106 7.41 37.72 5.25
C GLY A 106 7.90 36.88 6.44
N GLU A 107 8.00 35.56 6.31
CA GLU A 107 8.57 34.71 7.34
C GLU A 107 10.08 34.59 7.12
N GLY A 108 10.85 35.30 7.97
CA GLY A 108 12.31 35.36 7.89
C GLY A 108 12.97 33.97 7.86
N MET A 109 13.85 33.79 6.87
CA MET A 109 14.91 32.78 6.76
C MET A 109 14.65 31.45 7.50
N ILE A 110 13.94 30.52 6.85
CA ILE A 110 14.05 29.10 7.20
C ILE A 110 15.42 28.62 6.68
N ALA A 111 16.31 28.30 7.61
CA ALA A 111 17.65 27.81 7.35
C ALA A 111 17.59 26.57 6.43
N GLN A 112 18.42 26.63 5.40
CA GLN A 112 18.62 25.59 4.42
C GLN A 112 19.39 24.44 5.10
N TYR A 113 18.74 23.28 5.20
CA TYR A 113 19.30 21.98 5.60
C TYR A 113 20.19 21.96 6.86
N GLY A 114 19.62 21.46 7.97
CA GLY A 114 20.37 21.09 9.17
C GLY A 114 19.41 20.64 10.25
N VAL A 115 19.70 19.49 10.86
CA VAL A 115 18.91 18.83 11.92
C VAL A 115 18.74 19.72 13.18
N ASP A 116 19.45 20.86 13.23
CA ASP A 116 19.39 21.88 14.29
C ASP A 116 18.64 23.16 13.88
N SER A 117 17.62 23.06 13.01
CA SER A 117 16.83 24.23 12.57
C SER A 117 15.91 24.73 13.69
N ALA A 118 16.49 25.53 14.59
CA ALA A 118 15.77 26.30 15.61
C ALA A 118 14.66 27.13 14.95
N MET A 119 13.45 26.96 15.47
CA MET A 119 12.22 27.65 15.09
C MET A 119 12.46 29.15 14.78
N PRO A 120 12.02 29.70 13.63
CA PRO A 120 12.27 31.10 13.30
C PRO A 120 11.59 32.02 14.31
N LYS A 121 12.36 32.90 14.97
CA LYS A 121 11.81 33.93 15.85
C LYS A 121 11.10 34.99 14.99
N ALA A 122 9.85 35.26 15.33
CA ALA A 122 9.03 36.27 14.67
C ALA A 122 9.69 37.66 14.78
N GLN A 123 10.25 38.15 13.68
CA GLN A 123 10.65 39.55 13.49
C GLN A 123 9.73 40.12 12.42
N GLY A 124 8.85 41.04 12.84
CA GLY A 124 7.69 41.46 12.06
C GLY A 124 7.99 42.50 10.97
N ARG A 125 7.10 42.53 9.97
CA ARG A 125 6.54 43.77 9.42
C ARG A 125 5.15 43.50 8.85
N ASN A 126 4.23 44.32 9.33
CA ASN A 126 2.80 44.46 9.02
C ASN A 126 2.36 44.05 7.61
N ALA A 127 1.40 43.12 7.56
CA ALA A 127 0.25 43.21 6.67
C ALA A 127 -0.93 42.68 7.48
N ASP A 128 -2.04 43.42 7.52
CA ASP A 128 -3.26 43.01 8.21
C ASP A 128 -3.73 41.66 7.64
N LYS A 129 -3.41 40.56 8.33
CA LYS A 129 -3.66 39.20 7.82
C LYS A 129 -5.12 38.88 8.10
N THR A 130 -5.91 38.77 7.04
CA THR A 130 -7.21 38.12 7.13
C THR A 130 -7.02 36.73 7.74
N HIS A 131 -7.94 36.29 8.61
CA HIS A 131 -7.90 34.98 9.26
C HIS A 131 -7.64 33.83 8.25
N ALA A 132 -8.15 33.96 7.03
CA ALA A 132 -7.94 33.02 5.93
C ALA A 132 -6.46 32.83 5.54
N GLU A 133 -5.66 33.91 5.53
CA GLU A 133 -4.24 33.84 5.18
C GLU A 133 -3.41 33.17 6.27
N VAL A 134 -3.76 33.38 7.54
CA VAL A 134 -3.13 32.67 8.67
C VAL A 134 -3.37 31.16 8.56
N VAL A 135 -4.62 30.75 8.37
CA VAL A 135 -4.99 29.34 8.19
C VAL A 135 -4.29 28.73 6.96
N ARG A 136 -4.17 29.48 5.86
CA ARG A 136 -3.46 29.02 4.66
C ARG A 136 -1.99 28.76 4.91
N ARG A 137 -1.32 29.63 5.67
CA ARG A 137 0.10 29.48 6.03
C ARG A 137 0.32 28.30 6.97
N GLU A 138 -0.53 28.15 7.97
CA GLU A 138 -0.47 27.02 8.89
C GLU A 138 -0.58 25.68 8.17
N ARG A 139 -1.53 25.55 7.22
CA ARG A 139 -1.65 24.34 6.39
C ARG A 139 -0.38 24.05 5.58
N LYS A 140 0.25 25.09 5.01
CA LYS A 140 1.52 24.96 4.27
C LYS A 140 2.67 24.55 5.19
N TRP A 141 2.75 25.12 6.38
CA TRP A 141 3.73 24.72 7.40
C TRP A 141 3.57 23.26 7.80
N ASN A 142 2.35 22.82 8.12
CA ASN A 142 2.07 21.43 8.47
C ASN A 142 2.44 20.47 7.32
N ARG A 143 2.12 20.85 6.07
CA ARG A 143 2.53 20.09 4.89
C ARG A 143 4.06 20.03 4.75
N LEU A 144 4.76 21.16 4.92
CA LEU A 144 6.22 21.24 4.86
C LEU A 144 6.86 20.30 5.89
N GLN A 145 6.39 20.35 7.14
CA GLN A 145 6.90 19.49 8.22
C GLN A 145 6.68 18.00 7.91
N ASN A 146 5.51 17.64 7.37
CA ASN A 146 5.23 16.25 7.01
C ASN A 146 6.12 15.76 5.85
N LEU A 147 6.36 16.59 4.83
CA LEU A 147 7.27 16.25 3.73
C LEU A 147 8.70 16.11 4.22
N GLN A 148 9.20 17.03 5.04
CA GLN A 148 10.54 16.96 5.62
C GLN A 148 10.73 15.71 6.47
N LYS A 149 9.74 15.33 7.28
CA LYS A 149 9.76 14.08 8.06
C LYS A 149 9.80 12.84 7.18
N LYS A 150 9.04 12.82 6.07
CA LYS A 150 9.06 11.71 5.11
C LYS A 150 10.41 11.58 4.41
N ILE A 151 10.94 12.68 3.89
CA ILE A 151 12.26 12.74 3.25
C ILE A 151 13.33 12.24 4.21
N ALA A 152 13.39 12.78 5.44
CA ALA A 152 14.37 12.37 6.44
C ALA A 152 14.24 10.90 6.86
N ARG A 153 13.05 10.29 6.77
CA ARG A 153 12.85 8.85 6.98
C ARG A 153 13.44 8.04 5.83
N ILE A 154 13.23 8.47 4.59
CA ILE A 154 13.76 7.81 3.40
C ILE A 154 15.29 7.90 3.40
N ASP A 155 15.86 9.09 3.62
CA ASP A 155 17.31 9.31 3.64
C ASP A 155 18.00 8.39 4.66
N ARG A 156 17.48 8.31 5.89
CA ARG A 156 18.01 7.41 6.92
C ARG A 156 17.86 5.93 6.57
N ALA A 157 16.81 5.56 5.82
CA ALA A 157 16.68 4.19 5.33
C ALA A 157 17.74 3.87 4.27
N VAL A 158 18.07 4.81 3.38
CA VAL A 158 19.16 4.66 2.39
C VAL A 158 20.51 4.46 3.08
N GLU A 159 20.77 5.21 4.16
CA GLU A 159 22.02 5.09 4.95
C GLU A 159 22.24 3.68 5.53
N THR A 160 21.18 2.88 5.69
CA THR A 160 21.30 1.48 6.16
C THR A 160 21.76 0.50 5.10
N ILE A 161 21.73 0.88 3.81
CA ILE A 161 22.13 0.03 2.70
C ILE A 161 23.65 -0.01 2.62
N THR A 162 24.22 -1.20 2.85
CA THR A 162 25.68 -1.40 2.83
C THR A 162 26.23 -1.82 1.48
N ASP A 163 25.39 -2.40 0.62
CA ASP A 163 25.81 -2.81 -0.73
C ASP A 163 25.82 -1.59 -1.67
N GLU A 164 26.97 -1.35 -2.29
CA GLU A 164 27.19 -0.17 -3.12
C GLU A 164 26.29 -0.14 -4.36
N GLN A 165 26.04 -1.30 -4.98
CA GLN A 165 25.17 -1.36 -6.17
C GLN A 165 23.72 -1.07 -5.82
N GLU A 166 23.22 -1.65 -4.73
CA GLU A 166 21.90 -1.35 -4.19
C GLU A 166 21.75 0.13 -3.83
N ARG A 167 22.75 0.69 -3.14
CA ARG A 167 22.76 2.09 -2.73
C ARG A 167 22.72 3.03 -3.93
N LEU A 168 23.57 2.80 -4.93
CA LEU A 168 23.60 3.60 -6.16
C LEU A 168 22.27 3.53 -6.91
N ILE A 169 21.64 2.35 -7.02
CA ILE A 169 20.31 2.23 -7.63
C ILE A 169 19.30 3.09 -6.89
N VAL A 170 19.28 3.02 -5.56
CA VAL A 170 18.31 3.78 -4.75
C VAL A 170 18.56 5.28 -4.88
N GLU A 171 19.80 5.74 -4.74
CA GLU A 171 20.14 7.17 -4.89
C GLU A 171 19.71 7.69 -6.26
N ALA A 172 19.99 6.97 -7.35
CA ALA A 172 19.55 7.35 -8.69
C ALA A 172 18.01 7.37 -8.84
N LEU A 173 17.30 6.43 -8.19
CA LEU A 173 15.83 6.45 -8.17
C LEU A 173 15.29 7.67 -7.42
N LEU A 174 15.92 8.06 -6.31
CA LEU A 174 15.56 9.25 -5.54
C LEU A 174 15.87 10.56 -6.29
N ASP A 175 16.89 10.56 -7.15
CA ASP A 175 17.17 11.65 -8.09
C ASP A 175 16.17 11.71 -9.25
N GLY A 176 15.34 10.68 -9.41
CA GLY A 176 14.29 10.60 -10.45
C GLY A 176 14.75 9.96 -11.75
N ASP A 177 15.89 9.26 -11.76
CA ASP A 177 16.39 8.59 -12.95
C ASP A 177 15.49 7.41 -13.38
N LYS A 178 15.45 7.18 -14.70
CA LYS A 178 14.69 6.07 -15.27
C LYS A 178 15.44 4.76 -15.08
N ASN A 179 14.73 3.70 -14.68
CA ASN A 179 15.27 2.34 -14.52
C ASN A 179 16.22 1.90 -15.64
N ASN A 180 15.87 2.14 -16.91
CA ASN A 180 16.69 1.74 -18.06
C ASN A 180 18.02 2.51 -18.15
N VAL A 181 18.04 3.77 -17.72
CA VAL A 181 19.25 4.59 -17.66
C VAL A 181 20.16 4.05 -16.56
N ILE A 182 19.61 3.81 -15.36
CA ILE A 182 20.35 3.28 -14.22
C ILE A 182 20.97 1.91 -14.57
N ALA A 183 20.19 0.99 -15.15
CA ALA A 183 20.68 -0.32 -15.57
C ALA A 183 21.83 -0.23 -16.58
N LYS A 184 21.74 0.74 -17.52
CA LYS A 184 22.80 0.99 -18.51
C LYS A 184 24.06 1.56 -17.89
N VAL A 185 23.94 2.51 -16.96
CA VAL A 185 25.06 3.11 -16.22
C VAL A 185 25.79 2.06 -15.39
N LEU A 186 25.04 1.16 -14.74
CA LEU A 186 25.60 0.05 -13.97
C LEU A 186 26.16 -1.10 -14.83
N GLY A 187 25.87 -1.11 -16.13
CA GLY A 187 26.30 -2.18 -17.04
C GLY A 187 25.68 -3.54 -16.74
N VAL A 188 24.48 -3.58 -16.16
CA VAL A 188 23.78 -4.82 -15.78
C VAL A 188 22.60 -5.14 -16.71
N SER A 189 22.25 -6.42 -16.79
CA SER A 189 21.04 -6.83 -17.51
C SER A 189 19.78 -6.29 -16.83
N ARG A 190 18.67 -6.17 -17.59
CA ARG A 190 17.37 -5.74 -17.04
C ARG A 190 16.92 -6.63 -15.88
N GLN A 191 17.08 -7.94 -16.01
CA GLN A 191 16.72 -8.88 -14.96
C GLN A 191 17.54 -8.63 -13.68
N ARG A 192 18.87 -8.52 -13.82
CA ARG A 192 19.77 -8.28 -12.69
C ARG A 192 19.47 -6.94 -12.01
N TYR A 193 19.17 -5.90 -12.79
CA TYR A 193 18.73 -4.62 -12.25
C TYR A 193 17.51 -4.75 -11.33
N TYR A 194 16.46 -5.45 -11.77
CA TYR A 194 15.26 -5.62 -10.94
C TYR A 194 15.50 -6.53 -9.72
N GLU A 195 16.43 -7.48 -9.78
CA GLU A 195 16.85 -8.25 -8.60
C GLU A 195 17.50 -7.37 -7.54
N ILE A 196 18.48 -6.55 -7.95
CA ILE A 196 19.18 -5.63 -7.04
C ILE A 196 18.20 -4.59 -6.50
N LYS A 197 17.36 -3.99 -7.36
CA LYS A 197 16.33 -3.04 -6.95
C LYS A 197 15.38 -3.64 -5.90
N ARG A 198 14.87 -4.85 -6.13
CA ARG A 198 13.97 -5.51 -5.17
C ARG A 198 14.64 -5.74 -3.82
N SER A 199 15.90 -6.19 -3.83
CA SER A 199 16.71 -6.36 -2.60
C SER A 199 16.83 -5.03 -1.85
N ALA A 200 17.18 -3.95 -2.55
CA ALA A 200 17.35 -2.62 -1.97
C ALA A 200 16.04 -2.09 -1.35
N VAL A 201 14.92 -2.16 -2.10
CA VAL A 201 13.59 -1.74 -1.62
C VAL A 201 13.17 -2.55 -0.40
N MET A 202 13.44 -3.85 -0.37
CA MET A 202 13.12 -4.70 0.78
C MET A 202 13.90 -4.28 2.03
N LYS A 203 15.19 -3.97 1.90
CA LYS A 203 16.00 -3.47 3.02
C LYS A 203 15.50 -2.12 3.53
N MET A 204 15.12 -1.21 2.63
CA MET A 204 14.52 0.08 3.01
C MET A 204 13.20 -0.12 3.75
N ALA A 205 12.32 -1.01 3.26
CA ALA A 205 11.04 -1.31 3.88
C ALA A 205 11.21 -1.77 5.34
N ILE A 206 12.16 -2.68 5.58
CA ILE A 206 12.50 -3.17 6.93
C ILE A 206 13.03 -2.04 7.80
N ALA A 207 13.98 -1.24 7.31
CA ALA A 207 14.56 -0.12 8.06
C ALA A 207 13.50 0.91 8.45
N MET A 208 12.58 1.23 7.54
CA MET A 208 11.51 2.20 7.76
C MET A 208 10.46 1.68 8.75
N GLN A 209 10.18 0.37 8.79
CA GLN A 209 9.28 -0.24 9.78
C GLN A 209 9.87 -0.16 11.20
N HIS A 210 11.13 -0.55 11.38
CA HIS A 210 11.77 -0.52 12.70
C HIS A 210 11.82 0.91 13.28
N GLU A 211 11.89 1.92 12.43
CA GLU A 211 11.83 3.32 12.88
C GLU A 211 10.45 3.73 13.38
N GLN A 212 9.37 3.12 12.86
CA GLN A 212 8.00 3.36 13.32
C GLN A 212 7.75 2.69 14.68
N GLU A 213 8.27 1.48 14.88
CA GLU A 213 8.15 0.74 16.14
C GLU A 213 8.88 1.47 17.29
N LYS A 214 10.05 2.06 17.02
CA LYS A 214 10.81 2.85 18.02
C LYS A 214 10.13 4.16 18.45
N LYS A 215 9.11 4.62 17.72
CA LYS A 215 8.34 5.85 18.04
C LYS A 215 7.01 5.56 18.76
N LEU A 216 6.68 4.29 18.98
CA LEU A 216 5.50 3.90 19.76
C LEU A 216 5.87 3.89 21.25
N PRO A 217 5.12 4.60 22.13
CA PRO A 217 5.41 4.68 23.56
C PRO A 217 5.24 3.35 24.29
#